data_AF-A0A7C2CYQ8-F1
#
_entry.id   AF-A0A7C2CYQ8-F1
#
_cell.length_a   1.000
_cell.length_b   1.000
_cell.length_c   1.000
_cell.angle_alpha   90.00
_cell.angle_beta   90.00
_cell.angle_gamma   90.00
#
_symmetry.space_group_name_H-M   'P 1'
#
loop_
_entity.id
_entity.type
_entity.pdbx_description
1 polymer ?
#
loop_
_entity_poly.entity_id
_entity_poly.type
_entity_poly.pdbx_seq_one_letter_code
_entity_poly.pdbx_strand_id
1 'polypeptide(L)'
;MTLKQVVVRQVQSVQPPLTFTVEVEWLPEEGIYLARCPEMKAIGWGETLKEAVDELADEIWDFADVLVEDHAKDPNLHDPRLPYARFFFSLGSPERVRAILGL
;
A
#
# COMPACT_ATOMS: atom_id res chain seq x y z
N MET A 1 -3.60 -13.95 -22.04
CA MET A 1 -2.29 -13.72 -21.39
C MET A 1 -2.49 -12.62 -20.38
N THR A 2 -2.22 -12.90 -19.11
CA THR A 2 -2.35 -11.93 -18.02
C THR A 2 -1.02 -11.21 -17.86
N LEU A 3 -1.04 -9.88 -17.91
CA LEU A 3 0.14 -9.06 -17.62
C LEU A 3 0.19 -8.87 -16.10
N LYS A 4 1.25 -9.35 -15.45
CA LYS A 4 1.54 -9.11 -14.04
C LYS A 4 2.87 -8.40 -13.88
N GLN A 5 2.87 -7.28 -13.17
CA GLN A 5 4.05 -6.54 -12.75
C GLN A 5 4.18 -6.64 -11.23
N VAL A 6 5.40 -6.85 -10.74
CA VAL A 6 5.70 -6.89 -9.31
C VAL A 6 6.89 -5.99 -9.05
N VAL A 7 6.74 -5.06 -8.11
CA VAL A 7 7.80 -4.18 -7.65
C VAL A 7 7.99 -4.40 -6.17
N VAL A 8 9.21 -4.78 -5.77
CA VAL A 8 9.59 -4.91 -4.37
C VAL A 8 10.41 -3.69 -3.98
N ARG A 9 10.00 -3.00 -2.92
CA ARG A 9 10.70 -1.83 -2.39
C ARG A 9 11.22 -2.11 -0.99
N GLN A 10 12.35 -1.52 -0.66
CA GLN A 10 12.96 -1.62 0.65
C GLN A 10 13.20 -0.22 1.23
N VAL A 11 12.68 -0.01 2.44
CA VAL A 11 12.83 1.22 3.21
C VAL A 11 13.96 1.02 4.21
N GLN A 12 15.10 1.66 3.94
CA GLN A 12 16.31 1.58 4.76
C GLN A 12 16.34 2.62 5.91
N SER A 13 15.45 3.61 5.87
CA SER A 13 15.42 4.72 6.84
C SER A 13 14.71 4.37 8.17
N VAL A 14 14.31 3.11 8.36
CA VAL A 14 13.62 2.61 9.55
C VAL A 14 14.34 1.36 10.05
N GLN A 15 14.25 1.09 11.36
CA GLN A 15 14.91 -0.07 11.97
C GLN A 15 13.89 -0.96 12.72
N PRO A 16 13.75 -2.25 12.34
CA PRO A 16 14.41 -2.91 11.21
C PRO A 16 13.96 -2.35 9.85
N PRO A 17 14.77 -2.51 8.77
CA PRO A 17 14.36 -2.12 7.42
C PRO A 17 13.04 -2.80 7.04
N LEU A 18 12.16 -2.07 6.37
CA LEU A 18 10.89 -2.61 5.88
C LEU A 18 11.02 -3.00 4.42
N THR A 19 10.41 -4.10 4.03
CA THR A 19 10.25 -4.52 2.64
C THR A 19 8.78 -4.63 2.35
N PHE A 20 8.31 -3.97 1.29
CA PHE A 20 6.92 -4.09 0.85
C PHE A 20 6.83 -4.30 -0.65
N THR A 21 5.73 -4.88 -1.07
CA THR A 21 5.51 -5.32 -2.44
C THR A 21 4.32 -4.56 -3.04
N VAL A 22 4.48 -4.12 -4.28
CA VAL A 22 3.38 -3.62 -5.11
C VAL A 22 3.21 -4.57 -6.28
N GLU A 23 2.07 -5.25 -6.33
CA GLU A 23 1.71 -6.13 -7.44
C GLU A 23 0.62 -5.46 -8.26
N VAL A 24 0.73 -5.47 -9.58
CA VAL A 24 -0.36 -5.05 -10.47
C VAL A 24 -0.61 -6.10 -11.53
N GLU A 25 -1.88 -6.40 -11.76
CA GLU A 25 -2.34 -7.45 -12.66
C GLU A 25 -3.50 -6.95 -13.51
N TRP A 26 -3.47 -7.21 -14.82
CA TRP A 26 -4.65 -6.99 -15.68
C TRP A 26 -5.59 -8.20 -15.60
N LEU A 27 -6.85 -7.98 -15.18
CA LEU A 27 -7.89 -8.98 -15.11
C LEU A 27 -8.84 -8.84 -16.31
N PRO A 28 -8.66 -9.61 -17.40
CA PRO A 28 -9.41 -9.42 -18.64
C PRO A 28 -10.89 -9.75 -18.52
N GLU A 29 -11.27 -10.63 -17.59
CA GLU A 29 -12.67 -11.02 -17.36
C GLU A 29 -13.48 -9.90 -16.71
N GLU A 30 -12.81 -9.07 -15.91
CA GLU A 30 -13.39 -7.93 -15.19
C GLU A 30 -13.16 -6.59 -15.92
N GLY A 31 -12.22 -6.56 -16.87
CA GLY A 31 -11.86 -5.33 -17.59
C GLY A 31 -11.13 -4.29 -16.73
N ILE A 32 -10.39 -4.74 -15.70
CA ILE A 32 -9.71 -3.86 -14.73
C ILE A 32 -8.25 -4.26 -14.51
N TYR A 33 -7.45 -3.29 -14.08
CA TYR A 33 -6.21 -3.52 -13.36
C TYR A 33 -6.50 -3.72 -11.88
N LEU A 34 -5.76 -4.63 -11.25
CA LEU A 34 -5.83 -4.91 -9.82
C LEU A 34 -4.45 -4.74 -9.22
N ALA A 35 -4.31 -3.74 -8.34
CA ALA A 35 -3.11 -3.40 -7.60
C ALA A 35 -3.20 -3.91 -6.15
N ARG A 36 -2.11 -4.44 -5.60
CA ARG A 36 -2.09 -5.02 -4.24
C ARG A 36 -0.80 -4.66 -3.49
N CYS A 37 -0.94 -4.40 -2.19
CA CYS A 37 0.16 -4.32 -1.23
C CYS A 37 -0.09 -5.34 -0.11
N PRO A 38 0.45 -6.57 -0.23
CA PRO A 38 0.19 -7.66 0.71
C PRO A 38 0.53 -7.32 2.16
N GLU A 39 1.63 -6.59 2.38
CA GLU A 39 2.11 -6.23 3.72
C GLU A 39 1.16 -5.25 4.43
N MET A 40 0.44 -4.41 3.67
CA MET A 40 -0.65 -3.56 4.20
C MET A 40 -2.03 -4.24 4.14
N LYS A 41 -2.14 -5.40 3.47
CA LYS A 41 -3.41 -6.02 3.08
C LYS A 41 -4.34 -5.05 2.31
N ALA A 42 -3.74 -4.15 1.55
CA ALA A 42 -4.44 -3.13 0.77
C ALA A 42 -4.57 -3.56 -0.69
N ILE A 43 -5.68 -3.17 -1.32
CA ILE A 43 -6.03 -3.50 -2.70
C ILE A 43 -6.61 -2.24 -3.34
N GLY A 44 -6.27 -1.98 -4.58
CA GLY A 44 -6.95 -0.99 -5.43
C GLY A 44 -7.17 -1.56 -6.82
N TRP A 45 -8.14 -1.05 -7.55
CA TRP A 45 -8.52 -1.46 -8.89
C TRP A 45 -8.93 -0.26 -9.76
N GLY A 46 -9.03 -0.48 -11.06
CA GLY A 46 -9.43 0.58 -11.99
C GLY A 46 -9.35 0.14 -13.44
N GLU A 47 -9.99 0.88 -14.33
CA GLU A 47 -9.96 0.58 -15.76
C GLU A 47 -8.57 0.83 -16.35
N THR A 48 -7.79 1.70 -15.70
CA THR A 48 -6.40 2.00 -16.04
C THR A 48 -5.42 1.59 -14.94
N LEU A 49 -4.17 1.35 -15.33
CA LEU A 49 -3.06 1.11 -14.40
C LEU A 49 -2.94 2.23 -13.36
N LYS A 50 -3.14 3.48 -13.80
CA LYS A 50 -3.05 4.66 -12.94
C LYS A 50 -4.15 4.66 -11.89
N GLU A 51 -5.39 4.39 -12.26
CA GLU A 51 -6.52 4.33 -11.32
C GLU A 51 -6.32 3.24 -10.27
N ALA A 52 -5.90 2.04 -10.68
CA ALA A 52 -5.65 0.95 -9.73
C ALA A 52 -4.54 1.28 -8.72
N VAL A 53 -3.46 1.92 -9.18
CA VAL A 53 -2.36 2.35 -8.29
C VAL A 53 -2.76 3.54 -7.41
N ASP A 54 -3.57 4.46 -7.91
CA ASP A 54 -4.10 5.58 -7.13
C ASP A 54 -5.06 5.11 -6.04
N GLU A 55 -5.99 4.19 -6.35
CA GLU A 55 -6.89 3.61 -5.36
C GLU A 55 -6.10 2.82 -4.31
N LEU A 56 -5.09 2.04 -4.72
CA LEU A 56 -4.21 1.35 -3.78
C LEU A 56 -3.49 2.33 -2.85
N ALA A 57 -3.08 3.50 -3.35
CA ALA A 57 -2.42 4.52 -2.54
C ALA A 57 -3.36 5.11 -1.48
N ASP A 58 -4.61 5.36 -1.84
CA ASP A 58 -5.62 5.86 -0.90
C ASP A 58 -5.93 4.81 0.17
N GLU A 59 -6.14 3.55 -0.22
CA GLU A 59 -6.38 2.44 0.73
C GLU A 59 -5.20 2.22 1.70
N ILE A 60 -3.97 2.32 1.21
CA ILE A 60 -2.78 2.26 2.08
C ILE A 60 -2.76 3.43 3.06
N TRP A 61 -3.09 4.64 2.59
CA TRP A 61 -3.10 5.82 3.43
C TRP A 61 -4.18 5.73 4.52
N ASP A 62 -5.40 5.36 4.15
CA ASP A 62 -6.52 5.24 5.08
C ASP A 62 -6.26 4.15 6.13
N PHE A 63 -5.74 2.99 5.74
CA PHE A 63 -5.32 1.98 6.71
C PHE A 63 -4.18 2.45 7.59
N ALA A 64 -3.22 3.22 7.05
CA ALA A 64 -2.11 3.74 7.83
C ALA A 64 -2.59 4.73 8.89
N ASP A 65 -3.49 5.65 8.53
CA ASP A 65 -4.09 6.64 9.43
C ASP A 65 -4.85 5.95 10.56
N VAL A 66 -5.82 5.10 10.23
CA VAL A 66 -6.64 4.38 11.22
C VAL A 66 -5.77 3.52 12.14
N LEU A 67 -4.83 2.75 11.61
CA LEU A 67 -4.05 1.82 12.43
C LEU A 67 -3.08 2.54 13.38
N VAL A 68 -2.52 3.69 12.96
CA VAL A 68 -1.67 4.52 13.82
C VAL A 68 -2.50 5.17 14.92
N GLU A 69 -3.70 5.68 14.60
CA GLU A 69 -4.61 6.24 15.60
C GLU A 69 -5.09 5.19 16.60
N ASP A 70 -5.48 4.01 16.14
CA ASP A 70 -5.97 2.93 17.00
C ASP A 70 -4.88 2.45 17.95
N HIS A 71 -3.64 2.30 17.47
CA HIS A 71 -2.51 1.98 18.34
C HIS A 71 -2.19 3.12 19.33
N ALA A 72 -2.44 4.38 18.97
CA ALA A 72 -2.28 5.49 19.92
C ALA A 72 -3.33 5.43 21.05
N LYS A 73 -4.54 4.93 20.75
CA LYS A 73 -5.63 4.73 21.72
C LYS A 73 -5.46 3.44 22.54
N ASP A 74 -4.89 2.40 21.95
CA ASP A 74 -4.53 1.14 22.62
C ASP A 74 -3.09 0.72 22.28
N PRO A 75 -2.11 1.07 23.14
CA PRO A 75 -0.71 0.68 22.95
C PRO A 75 -0.44 -0.82 22.97
N ASN A 76 -1.41 -1.65 23.38
CA ASN A 76 -1.28 -3.11 23.34
C ASN A 76 -1.83 -3.73 22.04
N LEU A 77 -2.35 -2.91 21.11
CA LEU A 77 -2.79 -3.37 19.81
C LEU A 77 -1.61 -3.96 19.03
N HIS A 78 -1.60 -5.28 18.90
CA HIS A 78 -0.61 -6.00 18.12
C HIS A 78 -1.13 -6.27 16.70
N ASP A 79 -0.80 -5.37 15.77
CA ASP A 79 -1.06 -5.58 14.34
C ASP A 79 0.27 -5.69 13.57
N PRO A 80 0.50 -6.78 12.82
CA PRO A 80 1.74 -6.94 12.02
C PRO A 80 1.91 -5.88 10.92
N ARG A 81 0.84 -5.18 10.54
CA ARG A 81 0.88 -4.08 9.56
C ARG A 81 1.39 -2.78 10.16
N LEU A 82 1.42 -2.66 11.49
CA LEU A 82 1.71 -1.40 12.18
C LEU A 82 3.08 -0.76 11.81
N PRO A 83 4.18 -1.52 11.61
CA PRO A 83 5.43 -0.92 11.14
C PRO A 83 5.29 -0.25 9.76
N TYR A 84 4.54 -0.87 8.85
CA TYR A 84 4.27 -0.34 7.51
C TYR A 84 3.32 0.86 7.57
N ALA A 85 2.25 0.77 8.37
CA ALA A 85 1.33 1.87 8.63
C ALA A 85 2.06 3.11 9.16
N ARG A 86 2.95 2.94 10.15
CA ARG A 86 3.78 4.04 10.67
C ARG A 86 4.67 4.65 9.59
N PHE A 87 5.26 3.83 8.74
CA PHE A 87 6.06 4.33 7.62
C PHE A 87 5.20 5.14 6.64
N PHE A 88 4.10 4.59 6.12
CA PHE A 88 3.25 5.30 5.17
C PHE A 88 2.62 6.56 5.76
N PHE A 89 2.15 6.49 7.02
CA PHE A 89 1.64 7.66 7.74
C PHE A 89 2.71 8.75 7.91
N SER A 90 3.96 8.37 8.18
CA SER A 90 5.08 9.34 8.31
C SER A 90 5.40 10.11 7.04
N LEU A 91 4.91 9.65 5.87
CA LEU A 91 5.03 10.40 4.63
C LEU A 91 4.20 11.68 4.69
N GLY A 92 3.09 11.68 5.44
CA GLY A 92 2.29 12.86 5.75
C GLY A 92 1.24 13.24 4.71
N SER A 93 1.11 12.51 3.59
CA SER A 93 -0.01 12.69 2.67
C SER A 93 -0.20 11.51 1.69
N PRO A 94 -1.43 11.30 1.19
CA PRO A 94 -1.72 10.32 0.14
C PRO A 94 -0.91 10.53 -1.15
N GLU A 95 -0.58 11.77 -1.50
CA GLU A 95 0.21 12.08 -2.71
C GLU A 95 1.64 11.57 -2.60
N ARG A 96 2.21 11.57 -1.39
CA ARG A 96 3.54 11.00 -1.15
C ARG A 96 3.52 9.48 -1.17
N VAL A 97 2.42 8.85 -0.74
CA VAL A 97 2.21 7.41 -0.94
C VAL A 97 2.22 7.09 -2.43
N ARG A 98 1.42 7.82 -3.24
CA ARG A 98 1.40 7.67 -4.71
C ARG A 98 2.78 7.82 -5.34
N ALA A 99 3.58 8.79 -4.91
CA ALA A 99 4.94 8.98 -5.42
C ALA A 99 5.85 7.78 -5.13
N ILE A 100 5.64 7.09 -4.02
CA ILE A 100 6.38 5.87 -3.67
C ILE A 100 5.85 4.66 -4.43
N LEU A 101 4.53 4.53 -4.62
CA LEU A 101 3.96 3.42 -5.37
C LEU A 101 4.20 3.55 -6.88
N GLY A 102 4.30 4.79 -7.38
CA GLY A 102 4.40 5.15 -8.79
C GLY A 102 5.30 4.20 -9.59
N LEU A 103 4.67 3.57 -10.58
CA LEU A 103 5.25 2.66 -11.56
C LEU A 103 5.68 3.42 -12.82
#